data_AF-A0A7R6X7E9-F1
#
_entry.id   AF-A0A7R6X7E9-F1
#
_cell.length_a   1.000
_cell.length_b   1.000
_cell.length_c   1.000
_cell.angle_alpha   90.00
_cell.angle_beta   90.00
_cell.angle_gamma   90.00
#
_symmetry.space_group_name_H-M   'P 1'
#
loop_
_entity.id
_entity.type
_entity.pdbx_description
1 polymer ?
#
loop_
_entity_poly.entity_id
_entity_poly.type
_entity_poly.pdbx_seq_one_letter_code
_entity_poly.pdbx_strand_id
1 'polypeptide(L)' 'MGSPDHAVEIIREKKWTVRVTAYGNALTLAFEAESYARSYADGQAFRLGVEVAERNECA' A
#
# COMPACT_ATOMS: atom_id res chain seq x y z
N MET A 1 -7.57 23.95 3.42
CA MET A 1 -7.07 22.90 2.50
C MET A 1 -7.67 21.60 2.98
N GLY A 2 -8.67 21.09 2.25
CA GLY A 2 -9.25 19.79 2.57
C GLY A 2 -8.26 18.69 2.24
N SER A 3 -8.11 17.71 3.12
CA SER A 3 -7.38 16.47 2.84
C SER A 3 -7.93 15.88 1.54
N PRO A 4 -7.09 15.51 0.57
CA PRO A 4 -7.57 14.90 -0.67
C PRO A 4 -8.42 13.66 -0.35
N ASP A 5 -9.63 13.60 -0.93
CA ASP A 5 -10.60 12.50 -0.73
C ASP A 5 -10.01 11.14 -1.16
N HIS A 6 -9.05 11.21 -2.08
CA HIS A 6 -8.23 10.10 -2.54
C HIS A 6 -6.75 10.51 -2.57
N ALA A 7 -5.92 9.83 -1.77
CA ALA A 7 -4.51 10.15 -1.63
C ALA A 7 -3.68 8.90 -1.33
N VAL A 8 -2.46 8.86 -1.84
CA VAL A 8 -1.46 7.85 -1.47
C VAL A 8 -0.18 8.58 -1.06
N GLU A 9 0.25 8.32 0.17
CA GLU A 9 1.39 9.02 0.78
C GLU A 9 2.42 7.99 1.25
N ILE A 10 3.70 8.22 0.92
CA ILE A 10 4.80 7.43 1.45
C ILE A 10 5.43 8.19 2.62
N ILE A 11 5.35 7.60 3.81
CA ILE A 11 5.85 8.14 5.05
C ILE A 11 7.16 7.43 5.41
N ARG A 12 8.22 8.22 5.58
CA ARG A 12 9.55 7.74 5.95
C ARG A 12 9.87 8.14 7.40
N GLU A 13 9.53 7.25 8.33
CA GLU A 13 9.92 7.38 9.74
C GLU A 13 10.97 6.32 10.12
N LYS A 14 10.55 5.21 10.73
CA LYS A 14 11.41 4.06 11.09
C LYS A 14 11.27 2.87 10.13
N LYS A 15 10.12 2.75 9.46
CA LYS A 15 9.81 1.76 8.43
C LYS A 15 9.16 2.48 7.25
N TRP A 16 9.27 1.90 6.06
CA TRP A 16 8.59 2.44 4.89
C TRP A 16 7.10 2.22 5.05
N THR A 17 6.32 3.30 5.08
CA THR A 17 4.89 3.19 5.36
C THR A 17 4.12 3.85 4.25
N VAL A 18 3.10 3.19 3.71
CA VAL A 18 2.17 3.79 2.75
C VAL A 18 0.85 4.05 3.45
N ARG A 19 0.37 5.29 3.37
CA ARG A 19 -0.96 5.69 3.81
C ARG A 19 -1.83 5.90 2.57
N VAL A 20 -2.91 5.14 2.47
CA VAL A 20 -3.92 5.26 1.42
C VAL A 20 -5.17 5.86 2.03
N THR A 21 -5.58 7.04 1.57
CA THR A 21 -6.85 7.66 1.92
C THR A 21 -7.81 7.49 0.75
N ALA A 22 -8.99 6.94 0.98
CA ALA A 22 -10.06 6.83 -0.01
C ALA A 22 -11.42 6.83 0.69
N TYR A 23 -12.40 7.54 0.12
CA TYR A 23 -13.78 7.57 0.63
C TYR A 23 -13.85 7.93 2.12
N GLY A 24 -13.05 8.91 2.56
CA GLY A 24 -12.97 9.35 3.96
C GLY A 24 -12.30 8.37 4.94
N ASN A 25 -11.77 7.24 4.46
CA ASN A 25 -11.07 6.25 5.26
C ASN A 25 -9.58 6.25 4.95
N ALA A 26 -8.74 5.99 5.95
CA ALA A 26 -7.30 5.86 5.78
C ALA A 26 -6.82 4.46 6.18
N LEU A 27 -6.09 3.79 5.27
CA LEU A 27 -5.38 2.54 5.49
C LEU A 27 -3.88 2.83 5.56
N THR A 28 -3.18 2.25 6.53
CA THR A 28 -1.74 2.42 6.71
C THR A 28 -1.05 1.07 6.68
N LEU A 29 -0.07 0.90 5.81
CA LEU A 29 0.65 -0.35 5.57
C LEU A 29 2.15 -0.15 5.71
N ALA A 30 2.82 -0.98 6.51
CA ALA A 30 4.26 -0.94 6.68
C ALA A 30 4.96 -1.96 5.77
N PHE A 31 6.09 -1.55 5.22
CA PHE A 31 6.95 -2.29 4.31
C PHE A 31 8.38 -2.30 4.82
N GLU A 32 9.09 -3.39 4.55
CA GLU A 32 10.49 -3.57 4.97
C GLU A 32 11.47 -2.84 4.03
N ALA A 33 11.10 -2.64 2.76
CA ALA A 33 11.95 -2.04 1.74
C ALA A 33 11.24 -0.87 1.02
N GLU A 34 12.03 0.14 0.63
CA GLU A 34 11.53 1.31 -0.12
C GLU A 34 10.83 0.88 -1.41
N SER A 35 11.46 -0.03 -2.17
CA SER A 35 10.95 -0.50 -3.45
C SER A 35 9.56 -1.13 -3.32
N TYR A 36 9.27 -1.78 -2.19
CA TYR A 36 7.96 -2.38 -1.90
C TYR A 36 6.91 -1.34 -1.52
N ALA A 37 7.28 -0.31 -0.77
CA ALA A 37 6.36 0.79 -0.51
C ALA A 37 6.08 1.59 -1.79
N ARG A 38 7.10 1.86 -2.61
CA ARG A 38 6.95 2.63 -3.86
C ARG A 38 6.08 1.93 -4.88
N SER A 39 6.38 0.68 -5.23
CA SER A 39 5.54 0.01 -6.24
C SER A 39 4.11 -0.26 -5.72
N TYR A 40 3.85 -0.26 -4.40
CA TYR A 40 2.49 -0.33 -3.86
C TYR A 40 1.78 1.00 -4.06
N ALA A 41 2.49 2.11 -3.81
CA ALA A 41 1.98 3.45 -4.08
C ALA A 41 1.77 3.71 -5.59
N ASP A 42 2.61 3.16 -6.45
CA ASP A 42 2.46 3.21 -7.92
C ASP A 42 1.37 2.24 -8.45
N GLY A 43 0.75 1.43 -7.60
CA GLY A 43 -0.29 0.46 -8.01
C GLY A 43 0.24 -0.70 -8.87
N GLN A 44 1.54 -0.98 -8.79
CA GLN A 44 2.18 -2.06 -9.52
C GLN A 44 2.00 -3.40 -8.80
N ALA A 45 1.73 -4.46 -9.57
CA ALA A 45 1.66 -5.81 -9.03
C ALA A 45 3.07 -6.30 -8.68
N PHE A 46 3.32 -6.59 -7.40
CA PHE A 46 4.57 -7.21 -6.98
C PHE A 46 4.46 -8.73 -6.99
N ARG A 47 5.45 -9.38 -7.61
CA ARG A 47 5.75 -10.79 -7.35
C ARG A 47 6.95 -10.85 -6.43
N LEU A 48 6.75 -11.30 -5.20
CA LEU A 48 7.81 -11.42 -4.18
C LEU A 48 8.79 -12.59 -4.46
N GLY A 49 8.85 -13.12 -5.68
CA GLY A 49 9.63 -14.32 -6.02
C GLY A 49 9.17 -15.59 -5.28
N VAL A 50 8.10 -15.50 -4.48
CA VAL A 50 7.42 -16.60 -3.81
C VAL A 50 6.13 -16.94 -4.55
N GLU A 51 5.70 -18.18 -4.46
CA GLU A 51 4.42 -18.62 -5.02
C GLU A 51 3.28 -17.83 -4.36
N VAL A 52 2.50 -17.15 -5.18
CA VAL A 52 1.32 -16.40 -4.74
C VAL A 52 0.14 -17.35 -4.81
N ALA A 53 -0.33 -17.80 -3.65
CA ALA A 53 -1.57 -18.57 -3.57
C ALA A 53 -2.76 -17.61 -3.48
N GLU A 54 -3.54 -17.54 -4.55
CA GLU A 54 -4.83 -16.84 -4.55
C GLU A 54 -5.86 -17.72 -3.83
N ARG A 55 -6.27 -17.34 -2.61
CA ARG A 55 -7.38 -18.01 -1.94
C ARG A 55 -8.67 -17.32 -2.35
N ASN A 56 -9.38 -17.91 -3.30
CA ASN A 56 -10.72 -17.47 -3.66
C ASN A 56 -11.69 -17.92 -2.57
N GLU A 57 -12.17 -17.00 -1.75
CA GLU A 57 -13.30 -17.25 -0.85
C GLU A 57 -14.60 -17.18 -1.65
N CYS A 58 -14.86 -18.24 -2.42
CA CYS A 58 -16.22 -18.50 -2.89
C CYS A 58 -17.07 -18.96 -1.69
N ALA A 59 -18.14 -18.21 -1.42
CA ALA A 59 -19.26 -18.62 -0.58
C ALA A 59 -20.15 -19.64 -1.31
#